data_AF-A0A1M3J0H7-F1
#
_entry.id   AF-A0A1M3J0H7-F1
#
_cell.length_a   1.000
_cell.length_b   1.000
_cell.length_c   1.000
_cell.angle_alpha   90.00
_cell.angle_beta   90.00
_cell.angle_gamma   90.00
#
_symmetry.space_group_name_H-M   'P 1'
#
loop_
_entity.id
_entity.type
_entity.pdbx_description
1 polymer ?
#
loop_
_entity_poly.entity_id
_entity_poly.type
_entity_poly.pdbx_seq_one_letter_code
_entity_poly.pdbx_strand_id
1 'polypeptide(L)' 'MFKVNNHAELIFLIKKLQEGEGTDEEVAHWFKTYFSDCPGIFDLIFHSKEELSPEEILNLAREKNKIID' A
#
# COMPACT_ATOMS: atom_id res chain seq x y z
N MET A 1 -19.58 -1.95 4.32
CA MET A 1 -18.93 -2.99 5.13
C MET A 1 -17.43 -2.77 4.98
N PHE A 2 -16.77 -2.17 5.98
CA PHE A 2 -15.32 -1.93 5.91
C PHE A 2 -14.63 -3.29 5.96
N LYS A 3 -13.97 -3.71 4.87
CA LYS A 3 -13.11 -4.89 4.91
C LYS A 3 -11.93 -4.53 5.79
N VAL A 4 -11.85 -5.12 6.98
CA VAL A 4 -10.63 -5.08 7.79
C VAL A 4 -9.60 -5.90 7.03
N ASN A 5 -8.77 -5.24 6.22
CA ASN A 5 -7.68 -5.90 5.53
C ASN A 5 -6.62 -6.29 6.56
N ASN A 6 -6.25 -7.57 6.59
CA ASN A 6 -5.30 -8.09 7.56
C ASN A 6 -3.93 -7.41 7.34
N HIS A 7 -3.29 -6.92 8.39
CA HIS A 7 -2.02 -6.19 8.31
C HIS A 7 -0.94 -6.99 7.56
N ALA A 8 -0.88 -8.31 7.78
CA ALA A 8 0.03 -9.20 7.07
C ALA A 8 -0.28 -9.31 5.56
N GLU A 9 -1.56 -9.26 5.18
CA GLU A 9 -1.99 -9.30 3.77
C GLU A 9 -1.59 -8.01 3.04
N LEU A 10 -1.73 -6.85 3.71
CA LEU A 10 -1.30 -5.57 3.16
C LEU A 10 0.22 -5.51 2.96
N ILE A 11 1.00 -5.99 3.94
CA ILE A 11 2.46 -6.10 3.84
C ILE A 11 2.86 -7.00 2.66
N PHE A 12 2.20 -8.15 2.52
CA PHE A 12 2.45 -9.08 1.44
C PHE A 12 2.19 -8.46 0.05
N LEU A 13 1.08 -7.74 -0.10
CA LEU A 13 0.75 -7.06 -1.36
C LEU A 13 1.70 -5.91 -1.67
N ILE A 14 2.13 -5.13 -0.67
CA ILE A 14 3.14 -4.08 -0.86
C ILE A 14 4.46 -4.69 -1.32
N LYS A 15 4.88 -5.80 -0.72
CA LYS A 15 6.09 -6.52 -1.14
C LYS A 15 6.01 -6.94 -2.61
N LYS A 16 4.90 -7.55 -3.03
CA LYS A 16 4.67 -7.90 -4.43
C LYS A 16 4.82 -6.71 -5.38
N LEU A 17 4.23 -5.57 -5.02
CA LEU A 17 4.34 -4.34 -5.80
C LEU A 17 5.78 -3.84 -5.90
N GLN A 18 6.57 -3.90 -4.83
CA GLN A 18 8.00 -3.55 -4.87
C GLN A 18 8.82 -4.49 -5.73
N GLU A 19 8.48 -5.78 -5.76
CA GLU A 19 9.13 -6.81 -6.58
C GLU A 19 8.66 -6.77 -8.05
N GLY A 20 7.71 -5.89 -8.40
CA GLY A 20 7.14 -5.79 -9.74
C GLY A 20 6.23 -6.97 -10.11
N GLU A 21 5.69 -7.66 -9.11
CA GLU A 21 4.76 -8.77 -9.29
C GLU A 21 3.32 -8.29 -9.47
N GLY A 22 2.59 -8.96 -10.37
CA GLY A 22 1.18 -8.71 -10.66
C GLY A 22 0.97 -8.11 -12.03
N THR A 23 -0.17 -8.42 -12.66
CA THR A 23 -0.61 -7.75 -13.88
C THR A 23 -1.21 -6.37 -13.56
N ASP A 24 -1.30 -5.50 -14.57
CA ASP A 24 -1.96 -4.18 -14.41
C ASP A 24 -3.38 -4.29 -13.81
N GLU A 25 -4.09 -5.37 -14.14
CA GLU A 25 -5.43 -5.66 -13.65
C GLU A 25 -5.43 -6.08 -12.17
N GLU A 26 -4.47 -6.93 -11.77
CA GLU A 26 -4.28 -7.33 -10.37
C GLU A 26 -3.86 -6.15 -9.51
N VAL A 27 -2.92 -5.33 -10.00
CA VAL A 27 -2.46 -4.12 -9.31
C VAL A 27 -3.61 -3.14 -9.11
N ALA A 28 -4.40 -2.87 -10.17
CA ALA A 28 -5.58 -2.02 -10.07
C ALA A 28 -6.61 -2.58 -9.08
N HIS A 29 -6.80 -3.90 -9.04
CA HIS A 29 -7.67 -4.56 -8.07
C HIS A 29 -7.15 -4.41 -6.63
N TRP A 30 -5.83 -4.55 -6.41
CA TRP A 30 -5.22 -4.39 -5.09
C TRP A 30 -5.40 -2.97 -4.57
N PHE A 31 -5.14 -1.96 -5.40
CA PHE A 31 -5.35 -0.56 -5.02
C PHE A 31 -6.80 -0.27 -4.67
N LYS A 32 -7.75 -0.75 -5.47
CA LYS A 32 -9.18 -0.50 -5.23
C LYS A 32 -9.72 -1.23 -4.00
N THR A 33 -9.22 -2.43 -3.71
CA THR A 33 -9.81 -3.34 -2.70
C THR A 33 -9.08 -3.28 -1.37
N TYR A 34 -7.76 -3.11 -1.39
CA TYR A 34 -6.90 -3.23 -0.22
C TYR A 34 -6.31 -1.89 0.23
N PHE A 35 -6.02 -1.01 -0.71
CA PHE A 35 -5.34 0.27 -0.44
C PHE A 35 -6.24 1.50 -0.64
N SER A 36 -7.57 1.32 -0.74
CA SER A 36 -8.53 2.42 -0.89
C SER A 36 -8.38 3.49 0.19
N ASP A 37 -8.08 3.04 1.41
CA ASP A 37 -7.96 3.88 2.60
C ASP A 37 -6.49 4.28 2.85
N CYS A 38 -5.59 3.98 1.91
CA CYS A 38 -4.14 4.19 1.96
C CYS A 38 -3.58 4.68 0.61
N PRO A 39 -4.08 5.81 0.05
CA PRO A 39 -3.66 6.30 -1.26
C PRO A 39 -2.15 6.61 -1.35
N GLY A 40 -1.50 6.94 -0.23
CA GLY A 40 -0.07 7.22 -0.17
C GLY A 40 0.84 6.01 -0.44
N ILE A 41 0.31 4.78 -0.48
CA ILE A 41 1.12 3.58 -0.77
C ILE A 41 1.76 3.65 -2.16
N PHE A 42 1.02 4.13 -3.17
CA PHE A 42 1.56 4.25 -4.53
C PHE A 42 2.76 5.20 -4.57
N ASP A 43 2.62 6.38 -3.98
CA ASP A 43 3.69 7.37 -3.93
C ASP A 43 4.91 6.87 -3.17
N LEU A 44 4.70 6.12 -2.08
CA LEU A 44 5.80 5.56 -1.28
C LEU A 44 6.53 4.41 -2.00
N ILE A 45 5.85 3.65 -2.87
CA ILE A 45 6.49 2.58 -3.64
C ILE A 45 7.24 3.15 -4.86
N PHE A 46 6.59 4.01 -5.65
CA PHE A 46 7.11 4.41 -6.96
C PHE A 46 7.86 5.75 -6.96
N HIS A 47 7.63 6.60 -5.97
CA HIS A 47 8.15 7.97 -5.93
C HIS A 47 8.97 8.29 -4.67
N SER A 48 9.12 7.33 -3.74
CA SER A 48 10.01 7.51 -2.60
C SER A 48 11.46 7.59 -3.04
N LYS A 49 12.21 8.50 -2.42
CA LYS A 49 13.67 8.60 -2.57
C LYS A 49 14.42 7.68 -1.60
N GLU A 50 13.71 7.15 -0.61
CA GLU A 50 14.22 6.25 0.42
C GLU A 50 13.79 4.82 0.09
N GLU A 51 14.69 3.87 0.32
CA GLU A 51 14.39 2.44 0.23
C GLU A 51 13.62 2.03 1.49
N LEU A 52 12.29 2.02 1.37
CA LEU A 52 11.38 1.69 2.47
C LEU A 52 11.01 0.21 2.42
N SER A 53 11.01 -0.43 3.58
CA SER A 53 10.42 -1.77 3.73
C SER A 53 8.90 -1.73 3.56
N PRO A 54 8.25 -2.87 3.23
CA PRO A 54 6.80 -2.94 3.13
C PRO A 54 6.04 -2.45 4.38
N GLU A 55 6.62 -2.71 5.56
CA GLU A 55 6.09 -2.29 6.85
C GLU A 55 6.16 -0.78 7.04
N GLU A 56 7.30 -0.17 6.67
CA GLU A 56 7.49 1.29 6.71
C GLU A 56 6.54 2.00 5.75
N ILE A 57 6.36 1.48 4.53
CA ILE A 57 5.41 2.03 3.55
C ILE A 57 3.99 2.02 4.13
N LEU A 58 3.55 0.89 4.71
CA LEU A 58 2.21 0.80 5.27
C LEU A 58 2.01 1.75 6.46
N ASN A 59 3.01 1.86 7.34
CA ASN A 59 2.95 2.75 8.49
C ASN A 59 2.95 4.22 8.08
N LEU A 60 3.84 4.63 7.18
CA LEU A 60 3.91 6.00 6.67
C LEU A 60 2.64 6.37 5.90
N ALA A 61 2.08 5.46 5.10
CA ALA A 61 0.81 5.70 4.42
C ALA A 61 -0.34 5.93 5.41
N ARG A 62 -0.40 5.12 6.48
CA ARG A 62 -1.40 5.28 7.54
C ARG A 62 -1.23 6.57 8.32
N GLU A 63 0.01 6.95 8.65
CA GLU A 63 0.30 8.21 9.33
C GLU A 63 -0.10 9.42 8.47
N LYS A 64 0.26 9.42 7.19
CA LYS A 64 -0.14 10.48 6.24
C LYS A 64 -1.65 10.64 6.13
N ASN A 65 -2.41 9.55 6.21
CA ASN A 65 -3.87 9.61 6.21
C ASN A 65 -4.48 10.07 7.53
N LYS A 66 -3.86 9.75 8.67
CA LYS A 66 -4.31 10.24 9.99
C LYS A 66 -4.13 11.75 10.16
N ILE A 67 -3.27 12.38 9.37
CA ILE A 67 -3.02 13.82 9.42
C ILE A 67 -4.16 14.61 8.74
N ILE A 68 -5.13 13.94 8.11
CA ILE A 68 -6.34 14.56 7.56
C ILE A 68 -7.51 14.32 8.52
N ASP A 69 -7.49 14.98 9.68
CA ASP A 69 -8.66 15.26 10.52
C ASP A 69 -8.46 16.62 11.22
#